data_AF-Q4DMU8-F1
#
_entry.id   AF-Q4DMU8-F1
#
_cell.length_a   1.000
_cell.length_b   1.000
_cell.length_c   1.000
_cell.angle_alpha   90.00
_cell.angle_beta   90.00
_cell.angle_gamma   90.00
#
_symmetry.space_group_name_H-M   'P 1'
#
loop_
_entity.id
_entity.type
_entity.pdbx_description
1 polymer ?
#
loop_
_entity_poly.entity_id
_entity_poly.type
_entity_poly.pdbx_seq_one_letter_code
_entity_poly.pdbx_strand_id
1 'polypeptide(L)'
;MAFCIISESRGMSLWDMLAWHRPKVTGVLLGTVLSVLTFFCLMKYTMVTFLCRILQLVLLAGVLLGFTNRWHLTSDDIHEAVNRLVDCATPRLVTALESMHQLVTWRDYRRSGLVTLVSFVVALLGNLVSDAALLTFFLLLAFTVPAVYEKKKDLIDNWISAATAQVEKYMGKIKTKVEEATKKKE
;
A
#
# COMPACT_ATOMS: atom_id res chain seq x y z
N MET A 1 -0.72 -24.93 19.23
CA MET A 1 -0.10 -23.93 18.31
C MET A 1 -0.99 -22.73 18.03
N ALA A 2 -2.27 -22.89 17.65
CA ALA A 2 -3.16 -21.76 17.36
C ALA A 2 -3.28 -20.74 18.51
N PHE A 3 -3.37 -21.20 19.76
CA PHE A 3 -3.43 -20.31 20.94
C PHE A 3 -2.17 -19.46 21.14
N CYS A 4 -0.96 -19.98 20.87
CA CYS A 4 0.29 -19.19 20.92
C CYS A 4 0.30 -18.11 19.85
N ILE A 5 -0.15 -18.42 18.63
CA ILE A 5 -0.18 -17.43 17.54
C ILE A 5 -1.15 -16.30 17.86
N ILE A 6 -2.32 -16.62 18.44
CA ILE A 6 -3.31 -15.63 18.86
C ILE A 6 -2.79 -14.78 20.03
N SER A 7 -2.11 -15.37 21.03
CA SER A 7 -1.55 -14.57 22.13
C SER A 7 -0.44 -13.65 21.66
N GLU A 8 0.41 -14.14 20.75
CA GLU A 8 1.54 -13.37 20.21
C GLU A 8 1.09 -12.28 19.22
N SER A 9 -0.13 -12.40 18.67
CA SER A 9 -0.77 -11.35 17.87
C SER A 9 -1.25 -10.13 18.67
N ARG A 10 -1.51 -10.28 19.98
CA ARG A 10 -1.97 -9.17 20.82
C ARG A 10 -0.82 -8.23 21.14
N GLY A 11 -0.78 -7.10 20.42
CA GLY A 11 0.20 -6.02 20.63
C GLY A 11 1.14 -5.76 19.45
N MET A 12 1.01 -6.50 18.34
CA MET A 12 1.80 -6.21 17.13
C MET A 12 1.25 -4.99 16.39
N SER A 13 2.13 -4.03 16.09
CA SER A 13 1.81 -3.00 15.11
C SER A 13 1.86 -3.57 13.69
N LEU A 14 1.18 -2.92 12.74
CA LEU A 14 1.26 -3.32 11.32
C LEU A 14 2.70 -3.26 10.80
N TRP A 15 3.54 -2.38 11.36
CA TRP A 15 4.95 -2.31 10.98
C TRP A 15 5.76 -3.52 11.45
N ASP A 16 5.51 -3.99 12.67
CA ASP A 16 6.16 -5.21 13.17
C ASP A 16 5.78 -6.43 12.31
N MET A 17 4.56 -6.40 11.75
CA MET A 17 4.10 -7.43 10.83
C MET A 17 4.79 -7.33 9.46
N LEU A 18 4.81 -6.14 8.87
CA LEU A 18 5.41 -5.91 7.55
C LEU A 18 6.94 -6.08 7.56
N ALA A 19 7.61 -5.74 8.65
CA ALA A 19 9.06 -5.85 8.81
C ALA A 19 9.56 -7.24 9.23
N TRP A 20 8.66 -8.24 9.36
CA TRP A 20 9.04 -9.62 9.73
C TRP A 20 9.72 -9.76 11.12
N HIS A 21 9.49 -8.82 12.04
CA HIS A 21 10.10 -8.87 13.39
C HIS A 21 9.74 -10.17 14.14
N ARG A 22 8.56 -10.75 13.84
CA ARG A 22 8.11 -12.07 14.32
C ARG A 22 7.81 -12.98 13.13
N PRO A 23 8.81 -13.69 12.55
CA PRO A 23 8.66 -14.39 11.27
C PRO A 23 7.63 -15.52 11.31
N LYS A 24 7.43 -16.15 12.47
CA LYS A 24 6.44 -17.23 12.63
C LYS A 24 5.00 -16.74 12.49
N VAL A 25 4.66 -15.63 13.14
CA VAL A 25 3.29 -15.10 13.10
C VAL A 25 3.01 -14.41 11.77
N THR A 26 3.95 -13.59 11.30
CA THR A 26 3.83 -12.85 10.03
C THR A 26 3.80 -13.77 8.83
N GLY A 27 4.64 -14.81 8.80
CA GLY A 27 4.66 -15.82 7.75
C GLY A 27 3.36 -16.63 7.70
N VAL A 28 2.80 -17.01 8.86
CA VAL A 28 1.48 -17.68 8.90
C VAL A 28 0.39 -16.74 8.39
N LEU A 29 0.36 -15.49 8.85
CA LEU A 29 -0.65 -14.51 8.43
C LEU A 29 -0.59 -14.27 6.92
N LEU A 30 0.60 -13.98 6.39
CA LEU A 30 0.85 -13.78 4.97
C LEU A 30 0.49 -15.04 4.17
N GLY A 31 0.92 -16.21 4.61
CA GLY A 31 0.60 -17.49 3.95
C GLY A 31 -0.91 -17.76 3.92
N THR A 32 -1.62 -17.41 4.99
CA THR A 32 -3.08 -17.57 5.05
C THR A 32 -3.77 -16.64 4.05
N VAL A 33 -3.38 -15.36 4.03
CA VAL A 33 -3.94 -14.37 3.10
C VAL A 33 -3.60 -14.72 1.65
N LEU A 34 -2.36 -15.10 1.36
CA LEU A 34 -1.91 -15.55 0.04
C LEU A 34 -2.64 -16.83 -0.41
N SER A 35 -2.86 -17.78 0.49
CA SER A 35 -3.58 -19.02 0.18
C SER A 35 -5.03 -18.73 -0.19
N VAL A 36 -5.72 -17.89 0.58
CA VAL A 36 -7.09 -17.45 0.26
C VAL A 36 -7.12 -16.72 -1.08
N LEU A 37 -6.24 -15.73 -1.28
CA LEU A 37 -6.15 -14.99 -2.56
C LEU A 37 -5.89 -15.93 -3.73
N THR A 38 -4.94 -16.86 -3.61
CA THR A 38 -4.60 -17.82 -4.66
C THR A 38 -5.76 -18.77 -4.95
N PHE A 39 -6.46 -19.24 -3.92
CA PHE A 39 -7.65 -20.08 -4.11
C PHE A 39 -8.74 -19.33 -4.91
N PHE A 40 -8.98 -18.06 -4.59
CA PHE A 40 -9.90 -17.21 -5.35
C PHE A 40 -9.40 -16.92 -6.78
N CYS A 41 -8.09 -16.74 -6.99
CA CYS A 41 -7.48 -16.63 -8.31
C CYS A 41 -7.73 -17.87 -9.17
N LEU A 42 -7.51 -19.06 -8.59
CA LEU A 42 -7.71 -20.33 -9.28
C LEU A 42 -9.16 -20.54 -9.71
N MET A 43 -10.10 -20.07 -8.89
CA MET A 43 -11.53 -20.12 -9.18
C MET A 43 -12.00 -19.05 -10.19
N LYS A 44 -11.08 -18.21 -10.73
CA LYS A 44 -11.38 -17.12 -11.69
C LYS A 44 -12.48 -16.17 -11.22
N TYR A 45 -12.61 -15.95 -9.91
CA TYR A 45 -13.54 -14.96 -9.40
C TYR A 45 -13.06 -13.54 -9.74
N THR A 46 -13.97 -12.72 -10.26
CA THR A 46 -13.71 -11.28 -10.46
C THR A 46 -13.46 -10.58 -9.12
N MET A 47 -12.66 -9.51 -9.12
CA MET A 47 -12.39 -8.70 -7.92
C MET A 47 -13.67 -8.26 -7.20
N VAL A 48 -14.70 -7.91 -7.97
CA VAL A 48 -16.00 -7.50 -7.44
C VAL A 48 -16.65 -8.63 -6.63
N THR A 49 -16.63 -9.85 -7.15
CA THR A 49 -17.16 -11.01 -6.40
C THR A 49 -16.37 -11.30 -5.12
N PHE A 50 -15.05 -11.08 -5.12
CA PHE A 50 -14.23 -11.23 -3.92
C PHE A 50 -14.62 -10.22 -2.83
N LEU A 51 -14.69 -8.92 -3.16
CA LEU A 51 -15.11 -7.89 -2.21
C LEU A 51 -16.52 -8.15 -1.68
N CYS A 52 -17.44 -8.56 -2.57
CA CYS A 52 -18.81 -8.85 -2.18
C CYS A 52 -18.88 -10.04 -1.20
N ARG A 53 -18.07 -11.08 -1.41
CA ARG A 53 -18.03 -12.26 -0.51
C ARG A 53 -17.38 -11.93 0.83
N ILE A 54 -16.35 -11.09 0.84
CA ILE A 54 -15.77 -10.56 2.08
C ILE A 54 -16.84 -9.78 2.85
N LEU A 55 -17.57 -8.89 2.18
CA LEU A 55 -18.65 -8.13 2.81
C LEU A 55 -19.73 -9.05 3.39
N GLN A 56 -20.14 -10.07 2.64
CA GLN A 56 -21.11 -11.07 3.12
C GLN A 56 -20.61 -11.83 4.35
N LEU A 57 -19.33 -12.21 4.39
CA LEU A 57 -18.73 -12.87 5.55
C LEU A 57 -18.65 -11.94 6.76
N VAL A 58 -18.30 -10.66 6.56
CA VAL A 58 -18.29 -9.65 7.62
C VAL A 58 -19.69 -9.43 8.19
N LEU A 59 -20.71 -9.32 7.33
CA LEU A 59 -22.09 -9.18 7.75
C LEU A 59 -22.58 -10.43 8.49
N LEU A 60 -22.28 -11.63 8.00
CA LEU A 60 -22.62 -12.89 8.66
C LEU A 60 -21.95 -12.99 10.04
N ALA A 61 -20.66 -12.66 10.13
CA ALA A 61 -19.94 -12.61 11.39
C ALA A 61 -20.56 -11.58 12.36
N GLY A 62 -20.95 -10.40 11.85
CA GLY A 62 -21.67 -9.39 12.62
C GLY A 62 -22.98 -9.92 13.22
N VAL A 63 -23.77 -10.65 12.42
CA VAL A 63 -25.01 -11.30 12.89
C VAL A 63 -24.70 -12.34 13.98
N LEU A 64 -23.71 -13.21 13.78
CA LEU A 64 -23.33 -14.22 14.77
C LEU A 64 -22.84 -13.61 16.09
N LEU A 65 -22.07 -12.53 16.01
CA LEU A 65 -21.56 -11.79 17.18
C LEU A 65 -22.68 -11.03 17.91
N GLY A 66 -23.64 -10.47 17.16
CA GLY A 66 -24.86 -9.87 17.72
C GLY A 66 -25.72 -10.91 18.45
N PHE A 67 -25.90 -12.09 17.85
CA PHE A 67 -26.69 -13.17 18.45
C PHE A 67 -26.06 -13.75 19.73
N THR A 68 -24.74 -13.72 19.83
CA THR A 68 -24.01 -14.18 21.03
C THR A 68 -23.96 -13.12 22.15
N ASN A 69 -24.68 -12.01 22.01
CA ASN A 69 -24.82 -10.92 23.00
C ASN A 69 -23.48 -10.37 23.52
N ARG A 70 -22.39 -10.55 22.75
CA ARG A 70 -21.05 -10.06 23.11
C ARG A 70 -20.77 -8.65 22.61
N TRP A 71 -21.65 -8.10 21.78
CA TRP A 71 -21.43 -6.84 21.09
C TRP A 71 -22.68 -5.97 21.17
N HIS A 72 -22.83 -5.26 22.28
CA HIS A 72 -23.73 -4.12 22.34
C HIS A 72 -22.90 -2.89 21.90
N LEU A 73 -22.79 -2.65 20.59
CA LEU A 73 -22.25 -1.37 20.10
C LEU A 73 -23.27 -0.28 20.43
N THR A 74 -22.91 0.63 21.32
CA THR A 74 -23.74 1.80 21.62
C THR A 74 -23.62 2.79 20.46
N SER A 75 -24.66 3.59 20.19
CA SER A 75 -24.59 4.64 19.15
C SER A 75 -23.42 5.60 19.40
N ASP A 76 -23.06 5.84 20.67
CA ASP A 76 -21.91 6.64 21.07
C ASP A 76 -20.57 5.99 20.65
N ASP A 77 -20.42 4.66 20.77
CA ASP A 77 -19.21 3.95 20.31
C ASP A 77 -19.02 4.09 18.79
N ILE A 78 -20.12 4.07 18.04
CA ILE A 78 -20.11 4.25 16.59
C ILE A 78 -19.74 5.69 16.24
N HIS A 79 -20.33 6.68 16.92
CA HIS A 79 -20.00 8.09 16.69
C HIS A 79 -18.53 8.37 17.00
N GLU A 80 -18.01 7.85 18.11
CA GLU A 80 -16.60 8.01 18.49
C GLU A 80 -15.68 7.31 17.47
N ALA A 81 -16.02 6.10 17.03
CA ALA A 81 -15.25 5.39 16.01
C ALA A 81 -15.24 6.13 14.66
N VAL A 82 -16.39 6.65 14.23
CA VAL A 82 -16.51 7.45 13.00
C VAL A 82 -15.74 8.76 13.13
N ASN A 83 -15.88 9.48 14.24
CA ASN A 83 -15.13 10.73 14.47
C ASN A 83 -13.62 10.47 14.46
N ARG A 84 -13.15 9.42 15.16
CA ARG A 84 -11.74 9.02 15.09
C ARG A 84 -11.29 8.72 13.67
N LEU A 85 -12.12 8.02 12.90
CA LEU A 85 -11.79 7.65 11.52
C LEU A 85 -11.75 8.88 10.63
N VAL A 86 -12.69 9.82 10.78
CA VAL A 86 -12.73 11.10 10.08
C VAL A 86 -11.56 11.99 10.49
N ASP A 87 -11.26 12.14 11.78
CA ASP A 87 -10.14 12.94 12.27
C ASP A 87 -8.79 12.37 11.82
N CYS A 88 -8.67 11.05 11.73
CA CYS A 88 -7.47 10.39 11.21
C CYS A 88 -7.37 10.42 9.68
N ALA A 89 -8.50 10.38 8.96
CA ALA A 89 -8.55 10.28 7.51
C ALA A 89 -8.48 11.65 6.85
N THR A 90 -9.22 12.63 7.36
CA THR A 90 -9.32 13.99 6.79
C THR A 90 -7.96 14.63 6.52
N PRO A 91 -7.04 14.76 7.51
CA PRO A 91 -5.75 15.39 7.24
C PRO A 91 -4.93 14.61 6.21
N ARG A 92 -5.00 13.27 6.24
CA ARG A 92 -4.30 12.40 5.28
C ARG A 92 -4.87 12.54 3.87
N LEU A 93 -6.19 12.57 3.73
CA LEU A 93 -6.88 12.74 2.46
C LEU A 93 -6.66 14.13 1.87
N VAL A 94 -6.72 15.18 2.68
CA VAL A 94 -6.43 16.55 2.24
C VAL A 94 -4.98 16.65 1.73
N THR A 95 -4.03 16.13 2.50
CA THR A 95 -2.61 16.13 2.09
C THR A 95 -2.38 15.30 0.82
N ALA A 96 -3.04 14.15 0.71
CA ALA A 96 -2.97 13.29 -0.47
C ALA A 96 -3.58 13.96 -1.70
N LEU A 97 -4.73 14.63 -1.56
CA LEU A 97 -5.38 15.38 -2.63
C LEU A 97 -4.53 16.58 -3.07
N GLU A 98 -3.94 17.30 -2.13
CA GLU A 98 -3.04 18.41 -2.45
C GLU A 98 -1.78 17.91 -3.19
N SER A 99 -1.22 16.78 -2.75
CA SER A 99 -0.10 16.12 -3.44
C SER A 99 -0.49 15.61 -4.83
N MET A 100 -1.67 15.00 -4.98
CA MET A 100 -2.22 14.59 -6.28
C MET A 100 -2.42 15.79 -7.19
N HIS A 101 -2.97 16.89 -6.68
CA HIS A 101 -3.17 18.10 -7.45
C HIS A 101 -1.83 18.65 -7.96
N GLN A 102 -0.79 18.69 -7.12
CA GLN A 102 0.56 19.11 -7.51
C GLN A 102 1.21 18.18 -8.55
N LEU A 103 0.97 16.87 -8.44
CA LEU A 103 1.40 15.86 -9.42
C LEU A 103 0.70 16.05 -10.78
N VAL A 104 -0.62 16.30 -10.77
CA VAL A 104 -1.42 16.51 -11.99
C VAL A 104 -1.08 17.84 -12.65
N THR A 105 -0.84 18.90 -11.88
CA THR A 105 -0.36 20.19 -12.42
C THR A 105 1.11 20.17 -12.84
N TRP A 106 1.80 19.03 -12.73
CA TRP A 106 3.23 18.87 -13.07
C TRP A 106 4.14 19.89 -12.39
N ARG A 107 3.69 20.48 -11.28
CA ARG A 107 4.42 21.54 -10.58
C ARG A 107 5.74 21.00 -10.00
N ASP A 108 5.70 19.73 -9.57
CA ASP A 108 6.88 18.92 -9.27
C ASP A 108 7.19 17.97 -10.43
N TYR A 109 7.97 18.41 -11.42
CA TYR A 109 8.36 17.59 -12.58
C TYR A 109 9.01 16.26 -12.17
N ARG A 110 9.84 16.27 -11.11
CA ARG A 110 10.55 15.07 -10.65
C ARG A 110 9.60 14.01 -10.11
N ARG A 111 8.65 14.41 -9.25
CA ARG A 111 7.68 13.47 -8.65
C ARG A 111 6.64 13.04 -9.68
N SER A 112 6.15 13.97 -10.49
CA SER A 112 5.14 13.69 -11.52
C SER A 112 5.67 12.73 -12.58
N GLY A 113 6.91 12.94 -13.03
CA GLY A 113 7.58 12.04 -13.96
C GLY A 113 7.80 10.64 -13.38
N LEU A 114 8.24 10.55 -12.11
CA LEU A 114 8.40 9.26 -11.43
C LEU A 114 7.06 8.53 -11.31
N VAL A 115 6.01 9.21 -10.86
CA VAL A 115 4.67 8.62 -10.70
C VAL A 115 4.11 8.16 -12.06
N THR A 116 4.32 8.94 -13.13
CA THR A 116 3.91 8.56 -14.48
C THR A 116 4.65 7.31 -14.95
N LEU A 117 5.96 7.24 -14.75
CA LEU A 117 6.77 6.08 -15.12
C LEU A 117 6.36 4.84 -14.33
N VAL A 118 6.18 4.97 -13.02
CA VAL A 118 5.71 3.89 -12.15
C VAL A 118 4.32 3.43 -12.59
N SER A 119 3.40 4.36 -12.86
CA SER A 119 2.05 4.05 -13.34
C SER A 119 2.09 3.28 -14.66
N PHE A 120 2.95 3.67 -15.60
CA PHE A 120 3.14 2.96 -16.86
C PHE A 120 3.66 1.54 -16.67
N VAL A 121 4.67 1.34 -15.82
CA VAL A 121 5.21 0.01 -15.50
C VAL A 121 4.14 -0.85 -14.83
N VAL A 122 3.39 -0.30 -13.87
CA VAL A 122 2.29 -1.00 -13.21
C VAL A 122 1.19 -1.38 -14.21
N ALA A 123 0.87 -0.53 -15.18
CA ALA A 123 -0.10 -0.83 -16.23
C ALA A 123 0.39 -1.97 -17.15
N LEU A 124 1.67 -1.97 -17.53
CA LEU A 124 2.26 -3.07 -18.30
C LEU A 124 2.23 -4.38 -17.51
N LEU A 125 2.58 -4.35 -16.23
CA LEU A 125 2.49 -5.51 -15.35
C LEU A 125 1.03 -5.98 -15.22
N GLY A 126 0.07 -5.06 -15.03
CA GLY A 126 -1.36 -5.36 -15.00
C GLY A 126 -1.89 -6.02 -16.26
N ASN A 127 -1.30 -5.75 -17.42
CA ASN A 127 -1.68 -6.43 -18.65
C ASN A 127 -1.11 -7.86 -18.77
N LEU A 128 -0.03 -8.16 -18.03
CA LEU A 128 0.63 -9.49 -18.06
C LEU A 128 0.05 -10.45 -17.02
N VAL A 129 -0.48 -9.94 -15.91
CA VAL A 129 -1.03 -10.74 -14.81
C VAL A 129 -2.49 -10.40 -14.55
N SER A 130 -3.30 -11.41 -14.23
CA SER A 130 -4.68 -11.22 -13.76
C SER A 130 -4.73 -10.20 -12.62
N ASP A 131 -5.79 -9.40 -12.53
CA ASP A 131 -6.00 -8.39 -11.47
C ASP A 131 -5.70 -8.95 -10.07
N ALA A 132 -6.04 -10.22 -9.86
CA ALA A 132 -5.82 -10.95 -8.62
C ALA A 132 -4.36 -11.36 -8.38
N ALA A 133 -3.64 -11.70 -9.43
CA ALA A 133 -2.20 -11.93 -9.36
C ALA A 133 -1.44 -10.63 -9.11
N LEU A 134 -1.89 -9.50 -9.66
CA LEU A 134 -1.32 -8.18 -9.35
C LEU A 134 -1.49 -7.84 -7.86
N LEU A 135 -2.69 -8.05 -7.30
CA LEU A 135 -2.93 -7.82 -5.86
C LEU A 135 -2.04 -8.73 -4.99
N THR A 136 -1.89 -9.99 -5.39
CA THR A 136 -1.00 -10.95 -4.72
C THR A 136 0.45 -10.49 -4.75
N PHE A 137 0.90 -9.96 -5.89
CA PHE A 137 2.24 -9.41 -6.06
C PHE A 137 2.46 -8.15 -5.20
N PHE A 138 1.49 -7.25 -5.14
CA PHE A 138 1.53 -6.08 -4.25
C PHE A 138 1.62 -6.48 -2.79
N LEU A 139 0.84 -7.49 -2.37
CA LEU A 139 0.90 -7.99 -0.99
C LEU A 139 2.28 -8.58 -0.67
N LEU A 140 2.84 -9.35 -1.60
CA LEU A 140 4.20 -9.89 -1.47
C LEU A 140 5.24 -8.79 -1.37
N LEU A 141 5.17 -7.77 -2.22
CA LEU A 141 6.07 -6.62 -2.15
C LEU A 141 5.91 -5.86 -0.82
N ALA A 142 4.68 -5.63 -0.35
CA ALA A 142 4.43 -4.92 0.91
C ALA A 142 5.09 -5.61 2.12
N PHE A 143 5.16 -6.94 2.14
CA PHE A 143 5.85 -7.70 3.20
C PHE A 143 7.34 -7.90 2.93
N THR A 144 7.76 -7.95 1.67
CA THR A 144 9.16 -8.22 1.31
C THR A 144 10.00 -6.95 1.35
N VAL A 145 9.48 -5.81 0.89
CA VAL A 145 10.22 -4.55 0.79
C VAL A 145 10.75 -4.08 2.15
N PRO A 146 9.96 -4.02 3.23
CA PRO A 146 10.45 -3.57 4.54
C PRO A 146 11.51 -4.52 5.11
N ALA A 147 11.25 -5.83 5.04
CA ALA A 147 12.16 -6.84 5.54
C ALA A 147 13.51 -6.86 4.78
N VAL A 148 13.48 -6.65 3.47
CA VAL A 148 14.70 -6.54 2.65
C VAL A 148 15.41 -5.22 2.90
N TYR A 149 14.66 -4.14 3.08
CA TYR A 149 15.21 -2.81 3.36
C TYR A 149 16.00 -2.79 4.67
N GLU A 150 15.45 -3.36 5.76
CA GLU A 150 16.17 -3.44 7.03
C GLU A 150 17.48 -4.23 6.92
N LYS A 151 17.48 -5.33 6.16
CA LYS A 151 18.67 -6.18 6.02
C LYS A 151 19.75 -5.60 5.11
N LYS A 152 19.39 -4.72 4.18
CA LYS A 152 20.30 -4.19 3.14
C LYS A 152 20.25 -2.67 3.06
N LYS A 153 20.04 -2.00 4.19
CA LYS A 153 19.80 -0.55 4.25
C LYS A 153 20.90 0.24 3.54
N ASP A 154 22.16 0.01 3.89
CA ASP A 154 23.29 0.75 3.33
C ASP A 154 23.44 0.56 1.81
N LEU A 155 23.17 -0.65 1.33
CA LEU A 155 23.22 -0.98 -0.10
C LEU A 155 22.12 -0.26 -0.87
N ILE A 156 20.89 -0.32 -0.36
CA ILE A 156 19.73 0.29 -1.02
C ILE A 156 19.84 1.81 -1.00
N ASP A 157 20.23 2.41 0.13
CA ASP A 157 20.39 3.86 0.25
C ASP A 157 21.53 4.37 -0.65
N ASN A 158 22.63 3.62 -0.78
CA ASN A 158 23.71 3.97 -1.72
C ASN A 158 23.25 3.92 -3.18
N TRP A 159 22.46 2.91 -3.56
CA TRP A 159 21.91 2.84 -4.92
C TRP A 159 20.88 3.95 -5.20
N ILE A 160 19.99 4.22 -4.25
CA ILE A 160 18.97 5.28 -4.39
C ILE A 160 19.62 6.66 -4.46
N SER A 161 20.63 6.93 -3.63
CA SER A 161 21.36 8.20 -3.66
C SER A 161 22.15 8.38 -4.94
N ALA A 162 22.85 7.34 -5.42
CA ALA A 162 23.55 7.38 -6.70
C ALA A 162 22.60 7.62 -7.88
N ALA A 163 21.44 6.95 -7.91
CA ALA A 163 20.42 7.15 -8.93
C ALA A 163 19.84 8.57 -8.88
N THR A 164 19.55 9.07 -7.67
CA THR A 164 19.03 10.43 -7.46
C THR A 164 20.04 11.48 -7.94
N ALA A 165 21.32 11.33 -7.60
CA ALA A 165 22.36 12.25 -8.02
C ALA A 165 22.51 12.30 -9.55
N GLN A 166 22.39 11.16 -10.23
CA GLN A 166 22.40 11.13 -11.70
C GLN A 166 21.20 11.86 -12.30
N VAL A 167 19.99 11.59 -11.79
CA VAL A 167 18.76 12.26 -12.25
C VAL A 167 18.87 13.77 -12.07
N GLU A 168 19.35 14.24 -10.92
CA GLU A 168 19.54 15.68 -10.67
C GLU A 168 20.57 16.31 -11.61
N LYS A 169 21.67 15.61 -11.91
CA LYS A 169 22.68 16.08 -12.86
C LYS A 169 22.10 16.26 -14.27
N TYR A 170 21.27 15.34 -14.74
CA TYR A 170 20.60 15.46 -16.04
C TYR A 170 19.54 16.57 -16.02
N MET A 171 18.74 16.65 -14.95
CA MET A 171 17.70 17.66 -14.83
C MET A 171 18.30 19.08 -14.76
N GLY A 172 19.44 19.25 -14.09
CA GLY A 172 20.19 20.50 -14.08
C GLY A 172 20.68 20.93 -15.47
N LYS A 173 21.24 19.99 -16.26
CA LYS A 173 21.65 20.27 -17.65
C LYS A 173 20.47 20.62 -18.55
N ILE A 174 19.31 19.99 -18.34
CA ILE A 174 18.10 20.31 -19.11
C ILE A 174 17.63 21.72 -18.73
N LYS A 175 17.59 22.05 -17.44
CA LYS A 175 17.18 23.37 -16.97
C LYS A 175 18.06 24.49 -17.54
N THR A 176 19.39 24.33 -17.52
CA THR A 176 20.30 25.34 -18.09
C THR A 176 20.11 25.48 -19.60
N LYS A 177 19.95 24.38 -20.34
CA LYS A 177 19.70 24.44 -21.78
C LYS A 177 18.37 25.10 -22.13
N VAL A 178 17.34 24.86 -21.33
CA VAL A 178 16.03 25.51 -21.49
C VAL A 178 16.17 27.03 -21.24
N GLU A 179 16.83 27.45 -20.15
CA GLU A 179 17.05 28.87 -19.87
C GLU A 179 17.89 29.58 -20.95
N GLU A 180 18.95 28.94 -21.46
CA GLU A 180 19.74 29.47 -22.58
C GLU A 180 18.93 29.62 -23.87
N ALA A 181 18.04 28.67 -24.16
CA ALA A 181 17.17 28.73 -25.33
C ALA A 181 16.11 29.84 -25.20
N THR A 182 15.62 30.09 -23.99
CA THR A 182 14.67 31.18 -23.73
C THR A 182 15.34 32.55 -23.89
N LYS A 183 16.57 32.72 -23.35
CA LYS A 183 17.34 33.98 -23.48
C LYS A 183 17.78 34.30 -24.91
N LYS A 184 17.91 33.31 -25.79
CA LYS A 184 18.22 33.52 -27.22
C LYS A 184 17.01 33.93 -28.05
N LYS A 185 15.79 33.85 -27.50
CA LYS A 185 14.55 34.26 -28.15
C LYS A 185 14.08 35.67 -27.75
N GLU A 186 14.68 36.26 -26.71
CA GLU A 186 14.65 37.71 -26.44
C GLU A 186 15.78 38.41 -27.18
#